data_AF-A0A9D6E930-F1
#
_entry.id   AF-A0A9D6E930-F1
#
_cell.length_a   1.000
_cell.length_b   1.000
_cell.length_c   1.000
_cell.angle_alpha   90.00
_cell.angle_beta   90.00
_cell.angle_gamma   90.00
#
_symmetry.space_group_name_H-M   'P 1'
#
loop_
_entity.id
_entity.type
_entity.pdbx_description
1 polymer ?
#
loop_
_entity_poly.entity_id
_entity_poly.type
_entity_poly.pdbx_seq_one_letter_code
_entity_poly.pdbx_strand_id
1 'polypeptide(L)'
;MSLPPLIPRSILFGNPERATPLLSPDGRRLAYLAPLDGVLNVWVGSTGGADYQPVTRDQDRGIRVYFWGRDSRHILYLQDKGGDENWRLFAV
;
A
#
# COMPACT_ATOMS: atom_id res chain seq x y z
N MET A 1 -6.32 -39.85 15.08
CA MET A 1 -5.86 -38.45 15.15
C MET A 1 -6.72 -37.65 14.18
N SER A 2 -7.33 -36.53 14.59
CA SER A 2 -8.10 -35.69 13.67
C SER A 2 -7.17 -34.80 12.85
N LEU A 3 -7.58 -34.45 11.65
CA LEU A 3 -6.84 -33.49 10.81
C LEU A 3 -6.85 -32.09 11.44
N PRO A 4 -5.82 -31.28 11.18
CA PRO A 4 -5.84 -29.87 11.57
C PRO A 4 -6.94 -29.11 10.82
N PRO A 5 -7.46 -28.01 11.41
CA PRO A 5 -8.42 -27.16 10.72
C PRO A 5 -7.81 -26.55 9.45
N LEU A 6 -8.64 -26.40 8.41
CA LEU A 6 -8.21 -25.78 7.16
C LEU A 6 -8.06 -24.26 7.33
N ILE A 7 -7.03 -23.69 6.69
CA ILE A 7 -6.85 -22.24 6.61
C ILE A 7 -7.80 -21.68 5.54
N PRO A 8 -8.66 -20.70 5.86
CA PRO A 8 -9.49 -20.04 4.86
C PRO A 8 -8.64 -19.42 3.74
N ARG A 9 -9.10 -19.60 2.49
CA ARG A 9 -8.43 -19.02 1.31
C ARG A 9 -8.26 -17.51 1.40
N SER A 10 -9.20 -16.81 2.04
CA SER A 10 -9.13 -15.36 2.25
C SER A 10 -7.90 -14.93 3.04
N ILE A 11 -7.40 -15.76 3.96
CA ILE A 11 -6.18 -15.48 4.73
C ILE A 11 -4.94 -15.56 3.83
N LEU A 12 -4.95 -16.42 2.81
CA LEU A 12 -3.80 -16.67 1.94
C LEU A 12 -3.80 -15.83 0.67
N PHE A 13 -4.98 -15.49 0.15
CA PHE A 13 -5.16 -14.87 -1.17
C PHE A 13 -5.91 -13.52 -1.11
N GLY A 14 -6.33 -13.07 0.06
CA GLY A 14 -6.92 -11.74 0.25
C GLY A 14 -5.85 -10.65 0.27
N ASN A 15 -6.31 -9.40 0.29
CA ASN A 15 -5.40 -8.29 0.51
C ASN A 15 -4.78 -8.38 1.91
N PRO A 16 -3.49 -8.03 2.06
CA PRO A 16 -2.88 -7.90 3.37
C PRO A 16 -3.53 -6.75 4.15
N GLU A 17 -3.55 -6.84 5.49
CA GLU A 17 -3.96 -5.71 6.33
C GLU A 17 -2.98 -4.53 6.18
N ARG A 18 -1.67 -4.81 6.14
CA ARG A 18 -0.59 -3.83 5.90
C ARG A 18 0.58 -4.53 5.23
N ALA A 19 1.19 -3.91 4.21
CA ALA A 19 2.34 -4.47 3.49
C ALA A 19 3.32 -3.40 3.01
N THR A 20 4.53 -3.85 2.64
CA THR A 20 5.56 -3.03 1.99
C THR A 20 5.91 -1.75 2.76
N PRO A 21 6.25 -1.79 4.07
CA PRO A 21 6.50 -0.58 4.84
C PRO A 21 7.76 0.17 4.35
N LEU A 22 7.68 1.49 4.25
CA LEU A 22 8.80 2.37 3.91
C LEU A 22 8.83 3.62 4.79
N LEU A 23 9.97 3.89 5.43
CA LEU A 23 10.21 5.14 6.14
C LEU A 23 10.51 6.28 5.14
N SER A 24 10.06 7.48 5.46
CA SER A 24 10.51 8.69 4.78
C SER A 24 12.02 8.88 4.96
N PRO A 25 12.72 9.55 4.05
CA PRO A 25 14.17 9.80 4.18
C PRO A 25 14.57 10.48 5.49
N ASP A 26 13.70 11.31 6.07
CA ASP A 26 13.93 11.96 7.37
C ASP A 26 13.48 11.11 8.58
N GLY A 27 12.92 9.91 8.35
CA GLY A 27 12.45 8.97 9.35
C GLY A 27 11.17 9.38 10.10
N ARG A 28 10.59 10.54 9.80
CA ARG A 28 9.45 11.08 10.57
C ARG A 28 8.11 10.45 10.19
N ARG A 29 8.01 9.89 8.98
CA ARG A 29 6.80 9.27 8.46
C ARG A 29 7.05 7.83 8.06
N LEU A 30 6.00 7.02 8.22
CA LEU A 30 5.93 5.67 7.67
C LEU A 30 4.82 5.63 6.62
N ALA A 31 5.10 4.98 5.51
CA ALA A 31 4.11 4.62 4.50
C ALA A 31 3.97 3.10 4.43
N TYR A 32 2.78 2.60 4.07
CA TYR A 32 2.54 1.18 3.76
C TYR A 32 1.36 1.03 2.77
N LEU A 33 1.23 -0.14 2.17
CA LEU A 33 0.04 -0.52 1.41
C LEU A 33 -1.03 -1.13 2.32
N ALA A 34 -2.27 -0.68 2.20
CA ALA A 34 -3.42 -1.28 2.87
C ALA A 34 -4.72 -1.03 2.07
N PRO A 35 -5.77 -1.86 2.27
CA PRO A 35 -7.02 -1.69 1.56
C PRO A 35 -7.73 -0.39 1.95
N LEU A 36 -8.16 0.36 0.94
CA LEU A 36 -9.24 1.34 1.02
C LEU A 36 -10.39 0.78 0.18
N ASP A 37 -11.54 0.52 0.81
CA ASP A 37 -12.71 -0.08 0.16
C ASP A 37 -12.40 -1.38 -0.61
N GLY A 38 -11.47 -2.18 -0.09
CA GLY A 38 -11.08 -3.46 -0.70
C GLY A 38 -10.00 -3.37 -1.78
N VAL A 39 -9.48 -2.18 -2.12
CA VAL A 39 -8.41 -1.98 -3.10
C VAL A 39 -7.15 -1.40 -2.42
N LEU A 40 -5.97 -1.97 -2.72
CA LEU A 40 -4.72 -1.53 -2.09
C LEU A 40 -4.35 -0.10 -2.48
N ASN A 41 -4.14 0.72 -1.46
CA ASN A 41 -3.72 2.11 -1.57
C ASN A 41 -2.52 2.36 -0.65
N VAL A 42 -1.79 3.45 -0.90
CA VAL A 42 -0.74 3.92 -0.01
C VAL A 42 -1.34 4.71 1.15
N TRP A 43 -0.98 4.32 2.36
CA TRP A 43 -1.31 4.99 3.61
C TRP A 43 -0.06 5.60 4.21
N VAL A 44 -0.19 6.78 4.83
CA VAL A 44 0.92 7.51 5.45
C VAL A 44 0.49 8.01 6.82
N GLY A 45 1.40 7.94 7.80
CA GLY A 45 1.23 8.48 9.14
C GLY A 45 2.58 8.75 9.81
N SER A 46 2.53 9.22 11.05
CA SER A 46 3.72 9.49 11.85
C SER A 46 4.41 8.18 12.27
N THR A 47 5.74 8.15 12.24
CA THR A 47 6.50 6.99 12.74
C THR A 47 6.19 6.78 14.22
N GLY A 48 5.67 5.60 14.58
CA GLY A 48 5.21 5.28 15.94
C GLY A 48 3.85 5.87 16.34
N GLY A 49 3.18 6.59 15.44
CA GLY A 49 1.85 7.15 15.66
C GLY A 49 0.70 6.19 15.32
N ALA A 50 -0.53 6.72 15.37
CA ALA A 50 -1.76 6.04 14.97
C ALA A 50 -2.58 6.85 13.93
N ASP A 51 -2.00 7.93 13.41
CA ASP A 51 -2.60 8.95 12.54
C ASP A 51 -2.56 8.60 11.04
N TYR A 52 -2.55 7.31 10.70
CA TYR A 52 -2.41 6.87 9.31
C TYR A 52 -3.67 7.15 8.49
N GLN A 53 -3.48 7.71 7.29
CA GLN A 53 -4.55 8.02 6.35
C GLN A 53 -4.15 7.61 4.92
N PRO A 54 -5.11 7.23 4.06
CA PRO A 54 -4.82 6.97 2.66
C PRO A 54 -4.45 8.27 1.94
N VAL A 55 -3.32 8.28 1.27
CA VAL A 55 -2.89 9.41 0.40
C VAL A 55 -3.20 9.15 -1.07
N THR A 56 -3.65 7.94 -1.41
CA THR A 56 -4.09 7.55 -2.75
C THR A 56 -5.52 7.00 -2.69
N ARG A 57 -6.21 6.98 -3.83
CA ARG A 57 -7.60 6.53 -3.97
C ARG A 57 -7.81 5.74 -5.27
N ASP A 58 -6.93 4.78 -5.54
CA ASP A 58 -7.12 3.81 -6.60
C ASP A 58 -8.34 2.92 -6.30
N GLN A 59 -9.16 2.70 -7.31
CA GLN A 59 -10.40 1.91 -7.24
C GLN A 59 -10.38 0.72 -8.21
N ASP A 60 -9.25 0.47 -8.88
CA ASP A 60 -9.12 -0.54 -9.93
C ASP A 60 -8.18 -1.66 -9.46
N ARG A 61 -6.94 -1.70 -9.96
CA ARG A 61 -5.99 -2.81 -9.69
C ARG A 61 -5.31 -2.73 -8.33
N GLY A 62 -5.34 -1.57 -7.67
CA GLY A 62 -4.56 -1.27 -6.48
C GLY A 62 -3.09 -0.99 -6.77
N ILE A 63 -2.48 -0.17 -5.93
CA ILE A 63 -1.06 0.19 -6.03
C ILE A 63 -0.20 -0.95 -5.50
N ARG A 64 0.85 -1.31 -6.26
CA ARG A 64 1.79 -2.38 -5.90
C ARG A 64 3.21 -1.88 -5.62
N VAL A 65 3.59 -0.78 -6.24
CA VAL A 65 4.94 -0.21 -6.14
C VAL A 65 4.83 1.27 -5.84
N TYR A 66 5.46 1.70 -4.76
CA TYR A 66 5.58 3.09 -4.37
C TYR A 66 6.90 3.33 -3.65
N PHE A 67 7.30 4.60 -3.56
CA PHE A 67 8.53 5.04 -2.92
C PHE A 67 8.37 6.46 -2.38
N TRP A 68 9.18 6.81 -1.39
CA TRP A 68 9.30 8.19 -0.94
C TRP A 68 10.14 9.00 -1.91
N GLY A 69 9.70 10.23 -2.18
CA GLY A 69 10.57 11.27 -2.71
C GLY A 69 11.67 11.62 -1.71
N ARG A 70 12.85 12.04 -2.20
CA ARG A 70 13.98 12.46 -1.35
C ARG A 70 13.65 13.63 -0.42
N ASP A 71 12.59 14.37 -0.72
CA ASP A 71 12.17 15.52 0.07
C ASP A 71 11.32 15.16 1.29
N SER A 72 11.09 13.86 1.55
CA SER A 72 10.31 13.34 2.68
C SER A 72 8.86 13.82 2.72
N ARG A 73 8.35 14.37 1.62
CA ARG A 73 6.97 14.89 1.53
C ARG A 73 6.13 14.11 0.55
N HIS A 74 6.69 13.79 -0.63
CA HIS A 74 5.93 13.16 -1.68
C HIS A 74 6.03 11.64 -1.63
N ILE A 75 4.94 10.98 -1.98
CA ILE A 75 4.91 9.59 -2.39
C ILE A 75 4.87 9.54 -3.91
N LEU A 76 5.75 8.71 -4.46
CA LEU A 76 5.79 8.39 -5.87
C LEU A 76 5.28 6.97 -6.06
N TYR A 77 4.41 6.73 -7.02
CA TYR A 77 3.86 5.39 -7.27
C TYR A 77 3.66 5.11 -8.75
N LEU A 78 3.71 3.83 -9.10
CA LEU A 78 3.50 3.36 -10.46
C LEU A 78 2.09 2.81 -10.62
N GLN A 79 1.44 3.21 -11.71
CA GLN A 79 0.14 2.66 -12.08
C GLN A 79 -0.02 2.67 -13.62
N ASP A 80 -0.64 1.62 -14.15
CA ASP A 80 -1.12 1.58 -15.54
C ASP A 80 -2.62 1.89 -15.59
N LYS A 81 -3.20 2.06 -16.79
CA LYS A 81 -4.65 2.26 -16.90
C LYS A 81 -5.26 1.11 -17.67
N GLY A 82 -6.07 0.31 -16.99
CA GLY A 82 -6.79 -0.79 -17.63
C GLY A 82 -5.87 -1.90 -18.14
N GLY A 83 -4.66 -2.04 -17.58
CA GLY A 83 -3.72 -3.07 -18.00
C GLY A 83 -3.20 -2.87 -19.42
N ASP A 84 -2.98 -1.63 -19.85
CA ASP A 84 -2.28 -1.32 -21.11
C ASP A 84 -0.74 -1.47 -21.01
N GLU A 85 -0.28 -1.89 -19.82
CA GLU A 85 1.13 -2.01 -19.41
C GLU A 85 1.96 -0.72 -19.59
N ASN A 86 1.29 0.41 -19.85
CA ASN A 86 1.91 1.71 -20.01
C ASN A 86 2.04 2.37 -18.64
N TRP A 87 3.02 1.91 -17.87
CA TRP A 87 3.29 2.36 -16.51
C TRP A 87 3.60 3.85 -16.46
N ARG A 88 2.83 4.57 -15.64
CA ARG A 88 3.01 5.99 -15.38
C ARG A 88 3.49 6.20 -13.96
N LEU A 89 4.36 7.19 -13.80
CA LEU A 89 4.81 7.68 -12.51
C LEU A 89 3.89 8.82 -12.06
N PHE A 90 3.28 8.65 -10.88
CA PHE A 90 2.46 9.66 -10.22
C PHE A 90 3.14 10.15 -8.95
N ALA A 91 2.79 11.35 -8.51
CA ALA A 91 3.22 11.94 -7.25
C ALA A 91 2.01 12.46 -6.48
N VAL A 92 2.02 12.26 -5.16
CA VAL A 92 1.08 12.83 -4.20
C VAL A 92 1.82 13.35 -2.97
#